data_AF-A0A969LL60-F1
#
_entry.id   AF-A0A969LL60-F1
#
_cell.length_a   1.000
_cell.length_b   1.000
_cell.length_c   1.000
_cell.angle_alpha   90.00
_cell.angle_beta   90.00
_cell.angle_gamma   90.00
#
_symmetry.space_group_name_H-M   'P 1'
#
loop_
_entity.id
_entity.type
_entity.pdbx_description
1 polymer ?
#
loop_
_entity_poly.entity_id
_entity_poly.type
_entity_poly.pdbx_seq_one_letter_code
_entity_poly.pdbx_strand_id
1 'polypeptide(L)'
;METIKPIKDAGLATAFKKGLAVILEKYKEIEGFSGYEIMHSKIANINSPTNREKLKCPFTVLNILLTPVDEEVIEYRNDFLHGNINLNVKKGKKKYAMDSFEISMRLLTLLNMILMKMVRYQGYIINHVKTQEKGLKKTINEEYYREI
;
A
#
# COMPACT_ATOMS: atom_id res chain seq x y z
N MET A 1 -13.97 -3.26 -12.06
CA MET A 1 -13.04 -3.71 -10.99
C MET A 1 -13.81 -3.73 -9.69
N GLU A 2 -13.95 -4.90 -9.06
CA GLU A 2 -14.52 -4.97 -7.72
C GLU A 2 -13.68 -4.16 -6.74
N THR A 3 -14.33 -3.29 -5.97
CA THR A 3 -13.66 -2.55 -4.90
C THR A 3 -13.55 -3.45 -3.69
N ILE A 4 -12.32 -3.79 -3.29
CA ILE A 4 -12.08 -4.55 -2.06
C ILE A 4 -12.50 -3.64 -0.89
N LYS A 5 -13.67 -3.91 -0.31
CA LYS A 5 -14.14 -3.24 0.91
C LYS A 5 -13.71 -4.07 2.13
N PRO A 6 -13.30 -3.44 3.23
CA PRO A 6 -13.01 -4.15 4.49
C PRO A 6 -14.15 -5.06 4.94
N ILE A 7 -15.39 -4.59 4.82
CA ILE A 7 -16.62 -5.35 5.04
C ILE A 7 -17.27 -5.58 3.67
N LYS A 8 -17.23 -6.83 3.21
CA LYS A 8 -17.80 -7.26 1.91
C LYS A 8 -19.33 -7.19 1.90
N ASP A 9 -19.97 -7.61 2.99
CA ASP A 9 -21.43 -7.59 3.12
C ASP A 9 -21.94 -6.16 3.35
N ALA A 10 -22.83 -5.70 2.46
CA ALA A 10 -23.33 -4.33 2.49
C ALA A 10 -24.29 -4.08 3.68
N GLY A 11 -25.06 -5.09 4.09
CA GLY A 11 -25.97 -5.00 5.23
C GLY A 11 -25.21 -4.85 6.55
N LEU A 12 -24.22 -5.70 6.76
CA LEU A 12 -23.31 -5.68 7.90
C LEU A 12 -22.53 -4.36 7.96
N ALA A 13 -22.00 -3.89 6.83
CA ALA A 13 -21.30 -2.61 6.76
C ALA A 13 -22.19 -1.44 7.18
N THR A 14 -23.46 -1.46 6.75
CA THR A 14 -24.43 -0.41 7.09
C THR A 14 -24.82 -0.47 8.56
N ALA A 15 -25.08 -1.67 9.09
CA ALA A 15 -25.37 -1.87 10.51
C ALA A 15 -24.21 -1.43 11.40
N PHE A 16 -22.98 -1.79 11.04
CA PHE A 16 -21.76 -1.40 11.76
C PHE A 16 -21.57 0.12 11.79
N LYS A 17 -21.69 0.79 10.64
CA LYS A 17 -21.62 2.26 10.55
C LYS A 17 -22.69 2.94 11.41
N LYS A 18 -23.93 2.43 11.35
CA LYS A 18 -25.04 2.96 12.15
C LYS A 18 -24.77 2.81 13.65
N GLY A 19 -24.24 1.66 14.09
CA GLY A 19 -23.85 1.44 15.48
C GLY A 19 -22.82 2.46 15.98
N LEU A 20 -21.76 2.70 15.19
CA LEU A 20 -20.74 3.69 15.52
C LEU A 20 -21.30 5.12 15.54
N ALA A 21 -22.16 5.48 14.59
CA ALA A 21 -22.79 6.81 14.54
C ALA A 21 -23.70 7.07 15.76
N VAL A 22 -24.47 6.06 16.18
CA VAL A 22 -25.32 6.15 17.38
C VAL A 22 -24.49 6.36 18.65
N ILE A 23 -23.34 5.68 18.75
CA ILE A 23 -22.41 5.91 19.88
C ILE A 23 -21.86 7.33 19.80
N LEU A 24 -21.41 7.79 18.63
CA LEU A 24 -20.83 9.12 18.45
C LEU A 24 -21.80 10.24 18.85
N GLU A 25 -23.08 10.13 18.48
CA GLU A 25 -24.11 11.12 18.81
C GLU A 25 -24.25 11.34 20.32
N LYS A 26 -24.06 10.29 21.14
CA LYS A 26 -24.15 10.39 22.61
C LYS A 26 -23.10 11.31 23.23
N TYR A 27 -21.97 11.51 22.54
CA TYR A 27 -20.86 12.33 23.03
C TYR A 27 -20.85 13.73 22.41
N LYS A 28 -21.75 14.03 21.46
CA LYS A 28 -21.75 15.27 20.68
C LYS A 28 -21.77 16.55 21.51
N GLU A 29 -22.59 16.58 22.55
CA GLU A 29 -22.82 17.77 23.39
C GLU A 29 -21.94 17.75 24.67
N ILE A 30 -21.00 16.82 24.78
CA ILE A 30 -20.12 16.73 25.95
C ILE A 30 -19.02 17.79 25.86
N GLU A 31 -18.82 18.50 26.97
CA GLU A 31 -17.81 19.54 27.09
C GLU A 31 -16.41 19.00 26.75
N GLY A 32 -15.71 19.67 25.82
CA GLY A 32 -14.41 19.24 25.32
C GLY A 32 -14.44 18.44 24.01
N PHE A 33 -15.62 18.05 23.49
CA PHE A 33 -15.72 17.33 22.23
C PHE A 33 -15.98 18.24 21.02
N SER A 34 -14.92 18.90 20.53
CA SER A 34 -14.99 19.76 19.34
C SER A 34 -14.87 19.02 18.00
N GLY A 35 -14.58 17.72 18.03
CA GLY A 35 -14.22 16.92 16.86
C GLY A 35 -15.36 16.12 16.21
N TYR A 36 -16.61 16.38 16.57
CA TYR A 36 -17.78 15.57 16.16
C TYR A 36 -17.85 15.36 14.64
N GLU A 37 -17.85 16.45 13.85
CA GLU A 37 -17.97 16.38 12.39
C GLU A 37 -16.82 15.61 11.73
N ILE A 38 -15.60 15.74 12.27
CA ILE A 38 -14.41 15.02 11.79
C ILE A 38 -14.60 13.51 12.02
N MET A 39 -15.04 13.11 13.21
CA MET A 39 -15.26 11.70 13.52
C MET A 39 -16.43 11.12 12.73
N HIS A 40 -17.52 11.88 12.57
CA HIS A 40 -18.68 11.47 11.79
C HIS A 40 -18.29 11.19 10.32
N SER A 41 -17.52 12.08 9.71
CA SER A 41 -16.99 11.90 8.35
C SER A 41 -16.08 10.65 8.22
N LYS A 42 -15.25 10.37 9.23
CA LYS A 42 -14.42 9.15 9.26
C LYS A 42 -15.26 7.88 9.38
N ILE A 43 -16.30 7.86 10.22
CA ILE A 43 -17.22 6.72 10.35
C ILE A 43 -17.96 6.46 9.03
N ALA A 44 -18.43 7.52 8.36
CA ALA A 44 -19.10 7.38 7.07
C ALA A 44 -18.20 6.69 6.02
N ASN A 45 -16.90 6.99 6.06
CA ASN A 45 -15.88 6.46 5.15
C ASN A 45 -15.12 5.23 5.69
N ILE A 46 -15.49 4.69 6.84
CA ILE A 46 -14.70 3.64 7.52
C ILE A 46 -14.60 2.32 6.74
N ASN A 47 -15.56 2.08 5.86
CA ASN A 47 -15.57 0.90 4.97
C ASN A 47 -15.00 1.19 3.58
N SER A 48 -14.36 2.34 3.40
CA SER A 48 -13.64 2.67 2.17
C SER A 48 -12.23 2.07 2.25
N PRO A 49 -11.74 1.39 1.20
CA PRO A 49 -10.36 0.93 1.19
C PRO A 49 -9.42 2.12 1.29
N THR A 50 -8.41 1.96 2.14
CA THR A 50 -7.29 2.89 2.26
C THR A 50 -6.55 3.01 0.93
N ASN A 51 -5.84 4.12 0.73
CA ASN A 51 -4.98 4.27 -0.46
C ASN A 51 -3.94 3.14 -0.54
N ARG A 52 -3.46 2.63 0.60
CA ARG A 52 -2.57 1.46 0.66
C ARG A 52 -3.25 0.20 0.10
N GLU A 53 -4.49 -0.09 0.51
CA GLU A 53 -5.23 -1.25 0.01
C GLU A 53 -5.54 -1.15 -1.48
N LYS A 54 -5.84 0.05 -1.98
CA LYS A 54 -6.02 0.28 -3.43
C LYS A 54 -4.77 -0.05 -4.24
N LEU A 55 -3.58 0.22 -3.68
CA LEU A 55 -2.30 -0.09 -4.33
C LEU A 55 -1.95 -1.58 -4.26
N LYS A 56 -2.38 -2.29 -3.21
CA LYS A 56 -2.20 -3.74 -3.11
C LYS A 56 -3.23 -4.53 -3.94
N CYS A 57 -4.35 -3.91 -4.28
CA CYS A 57 -5.46 -4.53 -5.01
C CYS A 57 -5.06 -5.28 -6.29
N PRO A 58 -4.23 -4.73 -7.21
CA PRO A 58 -3.83 -5.45 -8.42
C PRO A 58 -3.13 -6.77 -8.11
N PHE A 59 -2.32 -6.82 -7.06
CA PHE A 59 -1.60 -8.03 -6.67
C PHE A 59 -2.54 -9.09 -6.11
N THR A 60 -3.50 -8.68 -5.27
CA THR A 60 -4.54 -9.58 -4.74
C THR A 60 -5.41 -10.15 -5.86
N VAL A 61 -5.87 -9.30 -6.79
CA VAL A 61 -6.74 -9.73 -7.90
C VAL A 61 -6.01 -10.67 -8.87
N LEU A 62 -4.71 -10.45 -9.08
CA LEU A 62 -3.89 -11.25 -9.99
C LEU A 62 -3.21 -12.45 -9.29
N ASN A 63 -3.52 -12.71 -8.01
CA ASN A 63 -2.90 -13.74 -7.18
C ASN A 63 -1.36 -13.67 -7.17
N ILE A 64 -0.80 -12.46 -7.15
CA ILE A 64 0.64 -12.22 -7.02
C ILE A 64 0.99 -12.18 -5.53
N LEU A 65 1.90 -13.04 -5.11
CA LEU A 65 2.41 -13.03 -3.73
C LEU A 65 3.39 -11.88 -3.53
N LEU A 66 3.08 -11.01 -2.55
CA LEU A 66 3.95 -9.93 -2.10
C LEU A 66 4.78 -10.40 -0.91
N THR A 67 6.09 -10.12 -0.95
CA THR A 67 6.99 -10.27 0.19
C THR A 67 6.89 -9.04 1.11
N PRO A 68 7.36 -9.12 2.38
CA PRO A 68 7.39 -7.95 3.26
C PRO A 68 8.14 -6.75 2.67
N VAL A 69 9.22 -7.02 1.92
CA VAL A 69 10.01 -6.00 1.23
C VAL A 69 9.20 -5.35 0.10
N ASP A 70 8.42 -6.12 -0.65
CA ASP A 70 7.53 -5.57 -1.67
C ASP A 70 6.49 -4.62 -1.07
N GLU A 71 5.93 -4.98 0.09
CA GLU A 71 4.98 -4.12 0.78
C GLU A 71 5.61 -2.79 1.18
N GLU A 72 6.83 -2.84 1.73
CA GLU A 72 7.60 -1.65 2.10
C GLU A 72 7.87 -0.75 0.88
N VAL A 73 8.24 -1.33 -0.27
CA VAL A 73 8.45 -0.60 -1.52
C VAL A 73 7.18 0.07 -2.02
N ILE A 74 6.04 -0.62 -1.95
CA ILE A 74 4.73 -0.05 -2.33
C ILE A 74 4.40 1.16 -1.45
N GLU A 75 4.77 1.15 -0.18
CA GLU A 75 4.61 2.29 0.72
C GLU A 75 5.53 3.46 0.38
N TYR A 76 6.77 3.19 -0.02
CA TYR A 76 7.73 4.21 -0.43
C TYR A 76 7.43 4.82 -1.80
N ARG A 77 6.55 4.19 -2.60
CA ARG A 77 6.22 4.64 -3.96
C ARG A 77 5.83 6.11 -4.05
N ASN A 78 4.99 6.60 -3.13
CA ASN A 78 4.55 8.00 -3.18
C ASN A 78 5.72 8.95 -2.93
N ASP A 79 6.51 8.67 -1.90
CA ASP A 79 7.69 9.45 -1.59
C ASP A 79 8.73 9.39 -2.73
N PHE A 80 8.86 8.25 -3.39
CA PHE A 80 9.71 8.06 -4.57
C PHE A 80 9.26 8.95 -5.74
N LEU A 81 7.98 8.89 -6.12
CA LEU A 81 7.44 9.66 -7.25
C LEU A 81 7.47 11.17 -7.00
N HIS A 82 7.36 11.59 -5.74
CA HIS A 82 7.47 13.00 -5.35
C HIS A 82 8.92 13.44 -5.11
N GLY A 83 9.90 12.56 -5.28
CA GLY A 83 11.33 12.85 -5.08
C GLY A 83 11.77 13.02 -3.62
N ASN A 84 10.88 12.73 -2.66
CA ASN A 84 11.12 12.92 -1.23
C ASN A 84 12.21 12.01 -0.65
N ILE A 85 12.50 10.89 -1.31
CA ILE A 85 13.49 9.89 -0.85
C ILE A 85 14.92 10.42 -0.99
N ASN A 86 15.18 11.28 -1.99
CA ASN A 86 16.50 11.87 -2.24
C ASN A 86 16.75 13.16 -1.43
N LEU A 87 15.72 13.68 -0.74
CA LEU A 87 15.84 14.93 0.01
C LEU A 87 16.52 14.64 1.35
N ASN A 88 17.75 15.12 1.50
CA ASN A 88 18.58 15.01 2.71
C ASN A 88 17.74 15.17 3.98
N VAL A 89 17.79 14.14 4.82
CA VAL A 89 17.01 14.01 6.04
C VAL A 89 17.38 15.13 7.01
N LYS A 90 16.61 16.23 7.01
CA LYS A 90 16.59 17.15 8.16
C LYS A 90 16.16 16.34 9.40
N LYS A 91 16.82 16.58 10.54
CA LYS A 91 16.55 15.91 11.82
C LYS A 91 15.02 15.79 12.05
N GLY A 92 14.52 14.56 12.15
CA GLY A 92 13.11 14.25 12.45
C GLY A 92 12.27 13.67 11.30
N LYS A 93 12.81 13.51 10.08
CA LYS A 93 12.09 12.86 8.96
C LYS A 93 12.32 11.34 8.85
N LYS A 94 11.36 10.68 8.21
CA LYS A 94 11.29 9.24 7.92
C LYS A 94 12.61 8.72 7.33
N LYS A 95 13.21 7.72 7.97
CA LYS A 95 14.43 7.05 7.47
C LYS A 95 14.00 5.95 6.50
N TYR A 96 14.46 6.02 5.26
CA TYR A 96 14.21 4.97 4.26
C TYR A 96 15.31 3.91 4.37
N ALA A 97 14.92 2.63 4.33
CA ALA A 97 15.86 1.51 4.34
C ALA A 97 16.49 1.24 2.94
N MET A 98 15.88 1.80 1.90
CA MET A 98 16.26 1.63 0.50
C MET A 98 16.48 3.01 -0.12
N ASP A 99 17.46 3.12 -1.01
CA ASP A 99 17.62 4.34 -1.81
C ASP A 99 16.66 4.35 -3.01
N SER A 100 16.61 5.50 -3.71
CA SER A 100 15.74 5.65 -4.87
C SER A 100 16.05 4.69 -6.00
N PHE A 101 17.31 4.25 -6.15
CA PHE A 101 17.69 3.31 -7.21
C PHE A 101 17.16 1.91 -6.89
N GLU A 102 17.35 1.42 -5.66
CA GLU A 102 16.78 0.16 -5.18
C GLU A 102 15.26 0.14 -5.34
N ILE A 103 14.59 1.21 -4.89
CA ILE A 103 13.13 1.35 -4.97
C ILE A 103 12.66 1.32 -6.42
N SER A 104 13.37 2.00 -7.33
CA SER A 104 13.01 2.01 -8.75
C SER A 104 13.06 0.61 -9.38
N MET A 105 14.08 -0.19 -9.06
CA MET A 105 14.23 -1.55 -9.59
C MET A 105 13.19 -2.52 -9.00
N ARG A 106 12.85 -2.36 -7.72
CA ARG A 106 11.80 -3.15 -7.08
C ARG A 106 10.42 -2.80 -7.64
N LEU A 107 10.11 -1.51 -7.81
CA LEU A 107 8.87 -1.05 -8.44
C LEU A 107 8.74 -1.55 -9.89
N LEU A 108 9.83 -1.55 -10.66
CA LEU A 108 9.86 -2.10 -12.02
C LEU A 108 9.54 -3.60 -12.04
N THR A 109 10.10 -4.36 -11.08
CA THR A 109 9.81 -5.79 -10.94
C THR A 109 8.32 -6.01 -10.66
N LEU A 110 7.75 -5.30 -9.69
CA LEU A 110 6.34 -5.40 -9.34
C LEU A 110 5.40 -5.00 -10.49
N LEU A 111 5.76 -3.95 -11.25
CA LEU A 111 5.01 -3.54 -12.43
C LEU A 111 5.02 -4.64 -13.50
N ASN A 112 6.18 -5.25 -13.77
CA ASN A 112 6.29 -6.35 -14.71
C ASN A 112 5.46 -7.56 -14.27
N MET A 113 5.41 -7.89 -12.98
CA MET A 113 4.54 -8.96 -12.46
C MET A 113 3.08 -8.72 -12.82
N ILE A 114 2.59 -7.49 -12.61
CA ILE A 114 1.21 -7.11 -12.94
C ILE A 114 0.97 -7.25 -14.45
N LEU A 115 1.82 -6.66 -15.28
CA LEU A 115 1.65 -6.67 -16.74
C LEU A 115 1.64 -8.08 -17.31
N MET A 116 2.56 -8.94 -16.87
CA MET A 116 2.65 -10.32 -17.32
C MET A 116 1.46 -11.15 -16.85
N LYS A 117 1.00 -10.96 -15.60
CA LYS A 117 -0.23 -11.61 -15.13
C LYS A 117 -1.49 -11.16 -15.86
N MET A 118 -1.57 -9.89 -16.26
CA MET A 118 -2.70 -9.38 -17.05
C MET A 118 -2.82 -10.08 -18.42
N VAL A 119 -1.70 -10.48 -19.03
CA VAL A 119 -1.70 -11.27 -20.27
C VAL A 119 -1.76 -12.79 -20.04
N ARG A 120 -2.08 -13.21 -18.80
CA ARG A 120 -2.19 -14.61 -18.36
C ARG A 120 -0.88 -15.40 -18.48
N TYR A 121 0.27 -14.72 -18.51
CA TYR A 121 1.55 -15.40 -18.45
C TYR A 121 1.72 -16.10 -17.10
N GLN A 122 2.32 -17.30 -17.14
CA GLN A 122 2.71 -18.09 -15.98
C GLN A 122 4.15 -18.54 -16.19
N GLY A 123 5.02 -18.23 -15.22
CA GLY A 123 6.44 -18.57 -15.32
C GLY A 123 7.31 -17.58 -14.59
N TYR A 124 8.55 -17.43 -15.05
CA TYR A 124 9.56 -16.62 -14.38
C TYR A 124 9.70 -15.24 -15.01
N ILE A 125 9.80 -14.22 -14.16
CA ILE A 125 10.22 -12.88 -14.54
C ILE A 125 11.54 -12.51 -13.88
N ILE A 126 12.26 -11.58 -14.49
CA ILE A 126 13.52 -11.07 -13.95
C ILE A 126 13.25 -10.26 -12.67
N ASN A 127 14.01 -10.56 -11.61
CA ASN A 127 14.09 -9.73 -10.42
C ASN A 127 15.11 -8.59 -10.66
N HIS A 128 14.63 -7.42 -11.07
CA HIS A 128 15.52 -6.33 -11.51
C HIS A 128 16.47 -5.87 -10.41
N VAL A 129 16.03 -5.82 -9.15
CA VAL A 129 16.90 -5.38 -8.04
C VAL A 129 18.10 -6.32 -7.87
N LYS A 130 17.90 -7.63 -8.08
CA LYS A 130 18.97 -8.63 -8.01
C LYS A 130 19.96 -8.49 -9.16
N THR A 131 19.51 -8.09 -10.34
CA THR A 131 20.43 -7.85 -11.48
C THR A 131 21.32 -6.61 -11.28
N GLN A 132 20.93 -5.71 -10.38
CA GLN A 132 21.60 -4.42 -10.17
C GLN A 132 22.46 -4.35 -8.90
N GLU A 133 22.80 -5.48 -8.28
CA GLU A 133 23.67 -5.54 -7.07
C GLU A 133 24.97 -4.75 -7.22
N LYS A 134 25.60 -4.81 -8.40
CA LYS A 134 26.82 -4.04 -8.70
C LYS A 134 26.58 -2.53 -8.66
N GLY A 135 25.47 -2.06 -9.23
CA GLY A 135 25.09 -0.65 -9.22
C GLY A 135 24.69 -0.16 -7.82
N LEU A 136 24.02 -1.03 -7.06
CA LEU A 136 23.59 -0.79 -5.68
C LEU A 136 24.73 -0.88 -4.65
N LYS A 137 25.86 -1.50 -5.01
CA LYS A 137 26.96 -1.83 -4.09
C LYS A 137 26.48 -2.58 -2.84
N LYS A 138 25.45 -3.42 -3.01
CA LYS A 138 24.74 -4.13 -1.95
C LYS A 138 24.38 -5.53 -2.44
N THR A 139 24.55 -6.53 -1.58
CA THR A 139 24.06 -7.89 -1.83
C THR A 139 22.58 -7.97 -1.49
N ILE A 140 21.78 -8.47 -2.43
CA ILE A 140 20.35 -8.68 -2.30
C ILE A 140 20.12 -10.18 -2.08
N ASN A 141 19.58 -10.53 -0.92
CA ASN A 141 19.27 -11.92 -0.56
C ASN A 141 17.95 -12.39 -1.18
N GLU A 142 17.87 -12.35 -2.51
CA GLU A 142 16.72 -12.76 -3.31
C GLU A 142 17.21 -13.47 -4.58
N GLU A 143 16.35 -14.29 -5.16
CA GLU A 143 16.63 -14.98 -6.42
C GLU A 143 16.65 -14.03 -7.62
N TYR A 144 17.37 -14.43 -8.69
CA TYR A 144 17.41 -13.68 -9.96
C TYR A 144 16.06 -13.64 -10.68
N TYR A 145 15.19 -14.60 -10.38
CA TYR A 145 13.89 -14.75 -11.01
C TYR A 145 12.80 -14.84 -9.95
N ARG A 146 11.64 -14.28 -10.26
CA ARG A 146 10.41 -14.45 -9.48
C ARG A 146 9.39 -15.21 -10.31
N GLU A 147 8.81 -16.23 -9.72
CA GLU A 147 7.68 -16.94 -10.31
C GLU A 147 6.42 -16.09 -10.18
N ILE A 148 5.63 -16.01 -11.25
CA ILE A 148 4.32 -15.38 -11.27
C ILE A 148 3.26 -16.36 -11.73
#